data_AF-A0A8J9VUM5-F1
#
_entry.id   AF-A0A8J9VUM5-F1
#
_cell.length_a   1.000
_cell.length_b   1.000
_cell.length_c   1.000
_cell.angle_alpha   90.00
_cell.angle_beta   90.00
_cell.angle_gamma   90.00
#
_symmetry.space_group_name_H-M   'P 1'
#
loop_
_entity.id
_entity.type
_entity.pdbx_description
1 polymer ?
#
loop_
_entity_poly.entity_id
_entity_poly.type
_entity_poly.pdbx_seq_one_letter_code
_entity_poly.pdbx_strand_id
1 'polypeptide(L)'
;MNPKKLHDSSQIHKWPGRKCMSSECHVERFKELLELVQNDLDETFPILQSFVKGWIDKYITNLDKSKCHNDIMKWGAYFLDFHIITLILNSVNSLERVELTKIKGVRMLSADSQDAIVYSSDNFGKVLIVSGFCLFINEGILIDRNTTLMFKDVFVARFQTLFSMVNIVDDKFRSNDWKRIQKMYNSGDKILAIHGNKAYKAIKLVEPISSLKLSELAHEYRKQIPDFPNYKLHILQSIEDTGKELRGVATLANSINNLETPDLVLTAYGSFRHWGHPNLKYLDGLRAVNRQVTLEKMIDTSYAEALGSDLAYIVLENKFNETKKWYVDISKMDKDSIMYKHVLENTWPTPKQIMDFGEVVLKIKDFFMKEKQSGAPNIPFERVNERVAAATGLWS
;
A
#
# COMPACT_ATOMS: atom_id res chain seq x y z
N MET A 1 -24.39 -32.88 13.11
CA MET A 1 -23.57 -31.81 13.74
C MET A 1 -24.42 -30.56 13.76
N ASN A 2 -24.69 -29.98 14.95
CA ASN A 2 -25.35 -28.68 15.02
C ASN A 2 -24.34 -27.61 14.54
N PRO A 3 -24.61 -26.88 13.45
CA PRO A 3 -23.73 -25.77 13.05
C PRO A 3 -23.67 -24.76 14.20
N LYS A 4 -22.47 -24.24 14.51
CA LYS A 4 -22.38 -23.07 15.39
C LYS A 4 -23.23 -21.95 14.78
N LYS A 5 -23.91 -21.18 15.65
CA LYS A 5 -24.68 -20.01 15.22
C LYS A 5 -23.79 -19.11 14.36
N LEU A 6 -24.26 -18.74 13.17
CA LEU A 6 -23.53 -17.87 12.26
C LEU A 6 -23.18 -16.56 12.95
N HIS A 7 -21.92 -16.16 12.83
CA HIS A 7 -21.44 -14.91 13.37
C HIS A 7 -21.83 -13.73 12.47
N ASP A 8 -22.12 -12.59 13.11
CA ASP A 8 -22.34 -11.34 12.41
C ASP A 8 -21.07 -10.84 11.70
N SER A 9 -21.24 -10.05 10.64
CA SER A 9 -20.16 -9.46 9.84
C SER A 9 -19.12 -8.70 10.68
N SER A 10 -19.54 -8.09 11.80
CA SER A 10 -18.64 -7.38 12.74
C SER A 10 -17.62 -8.29 13.43
N GLN A 11 -17.88 -9.60 13.44
CA GLN A 11 -17.01 -10.60 14.06
C GLN A 11 -16.07 -11.26 13.05
N ILE A 12 -16.25 -11.04 11.74
CA ILE A 12 -15.44 -11.66 10.68
C ILE A 12 -13.96 -11.36 10.90
N HIS A 13 -13.59 -10.10 11.19
CA HIS A 13 -12.19 -9.72 11.46
C HIS A 13 -11.65 -10.24 12.79
N LYS A 14 -12.50 -10.56 13.77
CA LYS A 14 -12.01 -11.12 15.05
C LYS A 14 -11.55 -12.57 14.90
N TRP A 15 -12.20 -13.32 14.00
CA TRP A 15 -11.85 -14.71 13.71
C TRP A 15 -10.40 -14.92 13.24
N PRO A 16 -9.89 -14.26 12.17
CA PRO A 16 -8.51 -14.40 11.74
C PRO A 16 -7.54 -13.95 12.83
N GLY A 17 -7.85 -12.89 13.59
CA GLY A 17 -7.02 -12.47 14.73
C GLY A 17 -6.85 -13.60 15.75
N ARG A 18 -7.93 -14.29 16.13
CA ARG A 18 -7.86 -15.46 17.02
C ARG A 18 -7.13 -16.63 16.37
N LYS A 19 -7.43 -16.94 15.11
CA LYS A 19 -6.83 -18.08 14.40
C LYS A 19 -5.32 -17.92 14.22
N CYS A 20 -4.88 -16.72 13.89
CA CYS A 20 -3.46 -16.36 13.76
C CYS A 20 -2.67 -16.57 15.06
N MET A 21 -3.32 -16.49 16.22
CA MET A 21 -2.69 -16.74 17.52
C MET A 21 -2.72 -18.21 17.98
N SER A 22 -3.42 -19.09 17.27
CA SER A 22 -3.48 -20.53 17.62
C SER A 22 -2.09 -21.16 17.52
N SER A 23 -1.66 -21.91 18.54
CA SER A 23 -0.44 -22.73 18.46
C SER A 23 -0.68 -24.01 17.66
N GLU A 24 -1.93 -24.45 17.53
CA GLU A 24 -2.30 -25.63 16.76
C GLU A 24 -2.35 -25.29 15.26
N CYS A 25 -1.46 -25.91 14.50
CA CYS A 25 -1.41 -25.84 13.04
C CYS A 25 -0.80 -27.12 12.47
N HIS A 26 -1.44 -27.67 11.45
CA HIS A 26 -0.93 -28.77 10.64
C HIS A 26 -0.16 -28.19 9.46
N VAL A 27 1.14 -28.49 9.38
CA VAL A 27 2.09 -27.91 8.42
C VAL A 27 2.65 -28.94 7.44
N GLU A 28 2.33 -30.22 7.63
CA GLU A 28 2.92 -31.37 6.95
C GLU A 28 2.81 -31.25 5.43
N ARG A 29 1.60 -30.94 4.92
CA ARG A 29 1.37 -30.75 3.49
C ARG A 29 2.19 -29.59 2.90
N PHE A 30 2.36 -28.50 3.66
CA PHE A 30 3.15 -27.37 3.20
C PHE A 30 4.65 -27.66 3.28
N LYS A 31 5.07 -28.46 4.26
CA LYS A 31 6.44 -28.92 4.40
C LYS A 31 6.84 -29.82 3.22
N GLU A 32 5.98 -30.76 2.83
CA GLU A 32 6.17 -31.58 1.62
C GLU A 32 6.33 -30.70 0.36
N LEU A 33 5.50 -29.67 0.21
CA LEU A 33 5.64 -28.71 -0.89
C LEU A 33 6.99 -27.98 -0.84
N LEU A 34 7.44 -27.56 0.34
CA LEU A 34 8.71 -26.85 0.49
C LEU A 34 9.92 -27.74 0.23
N GLU A 35 9.85 -29.02 0.59
CA GLU A 35 10.87 -30.03 0.27
C GLU A 35 10.96 -30.25 -1.25
N LEU A 36 9.82 -30.32 -1.96
CA LEU A 36 9.80 -30.38 -3.42
C LEU A 36 10.46 -29.13 -4.04
N VAL A 37 10.10 -27.94 -3.56
CA VAL A 37 10.70 -26.67 -4.04
C VAL A 37 12.20 -26.62 -3.76
N GLN A 38 12.67 -27.19 -2.65
CA GLN A 38 14.10 -27.27 -2.35
C GLN A 38 14.83 -28.21 -3.31
N ASN A 39 14.23 -29.35 -3.67
CA ASN A 39 14.81 -30.27 -4.65
C ASN A 39 14.93 -29.59 -6.03
N ASP A 40 13.88 -28.89 -6.47
CA ASP A 40 13.90 -28.11 -7.72
C ASP A 40 14.97 -27.00 -7.67
N LEU A 41 15.16 -26.38 -6.50
CA LEU A 41 16.22 -25.41 -6.28
C LEU A 41 17.60 -26.06 -6.38
N ASP A 42 17.81 -27.24 -5.80
CA ASP A 42 19.08 -27.95 -5.85
C ASP A 42 19.50 -28.29 -7.30
N GLU A 43 18.53 -28.60 -8.17
CA GLU A 43 18.76 -28.81 -9.60
C GLU A 43 19.06 -27.51 -10.36
N THR A 44 18.42 -26.40 -10.01
CA THR A 44 18.51 -25.14 -10.75
C THR A 44 19.61 -24.19 -10.23
N PHE A 45 20.02 -24.32 -8.96
CA PHE A 45 21.03 -23.48 -8.31
C PHE A 45 22.40 -23.42 -9.02
N PRO A 46 22.92 -24.50 -9.64
CA PRO A 46 24.18 -24.45 -10.38
C PRO A 46 24.23 -23.36 -11.47
N ILE A 47 23.08 -22.99 -12.05
CA ILE A 47 22.97 -21.90 -13.02
C ILE A 47 23.30 -20.56 -12.35
N LEU A 48 22.67 -20.26 -11.21
CA LEU A 48 22.92 -19.04 -10.45
C LEU A 48 24.35 -18.99 -9.94
N GLN A 49 24.88 -20.10 -9.41
CA GLN A 49 26.25 -20.18 -8.94
C GLN A 49 27.26 -19.92 -10.06
N SER A 50 27.03 -20.50 -11.25
CA SER A 50 27.89 -20.28 -12.43
C SER A 50 27.85 -18.82 -12.89
N PHE A 51 26.67 -18.20 -12.89
CA PHE A 51 26.50 -16.80 -13.23
C PHE A 51 27.26 -15.87 -12.27
N VAL A 52 27.07 -16.03 -10.95
CA VAL A 52 27.72 -15.18 -9.94
C VAL A 52 29.24 -15.37 -9.96
N LYS A 53 29.71 -16.62 -10.12
CA LYS A 53 31.13 -16.91 -10.30
C LYS A 53 31.69 -16.25 -11.56
N GLY A 54 31.00 -16.36 -12.70
CA GLY A 54 31.44 -15.75 -13.95
C GLY A 54 31.43 -14.22 -13.91
N TRP A 55 30.50 -13.60 -13.19
CA TRP A 55 30.35 -12.15 -13.16
C TRP A 55 31.29 -11.45 -12.18
N ILE A 56 31.41 -11.95 -10.95
CA ILE A 56 32.15 -11.28 -9.86
C ILE A 56 33.18 -12.17 -9.16
N ASP A 57 33.47 -13.36 -9.70
CA ASP A 57 34.40 -14.34 -9.15
C ASP A 57 34.12 -14.71 -7.68
N LYS A 58 32.83 -14.81 -7.34
CA LYS A 58 32.37 -15.25 -6.01
C LYS A 58 31.61 -16.55 -6.09
N TYR A 59 31.88 -17.43 -5.13
CA TYR A 59 31.06 -18.62 -4.89
C TYR A 59 29.98 -18.30 -3.88
N ILE A 60 28.76 -18.73 -4.19
CA ILE A 60 27.62 -18.70 -3.29
C ILE A 60 27.19 -20.13 -2.97
N THR A 61 26.65 -20.32 -1.78
CA THR A 61 26.16 -21.61 -1.31
C THR A 61 24.64 -21.70 -1.51
N ASN A 62 24.17 -22.88 -1.88
CA ASN A 62 22.74 -23.17 -1.86
C ASN A 62 22.34 -23.41 -0.41
N LEU A 63 21.52 -22.52 0.15
CA LEU A 63 21.08 -22.62 1.53
C LEU A 63 19.76 -23.39 1.58
N ASP A 64 19.75 -24.46 2.37
CA ASP A 64 18.56 -25.29 2.56
C ASP A 64 17.46 -24.50 3.29
N LYS A 65 16.41 -24.15 2.55
CA LYS A 65 15.23 -23.47 3.09
C LYS A 65 14.11 -24.40 3.53
N SER A 66 14.22 -25.70 3.27
CA SER A 66 13.23 -26.70 3.72
C SER A 66 13.19 -26.80 5.24
N LYS A 67 14.31 -26.54 5.92
CA LYS A 67 14.46 -26.54 7.39
C LYS A 67 13.98 -25.24 8.05
N CYS A 68 12.84 -24.72 7.60
CA CYS A 68 12.23 -23.53 8.19
C CYS A 68 11.54 -23.85 9.54
N HIS A 69 11.39 -22.86 10.42
CA HIS A 69 10.69 -23.05 11.69
C HIS A 69 9.19 -23.23 11.46
N ASN A 70 8.54 -24.12 12.23
CA ASN A 70 7.10 -24.41 12.09
C ASN A 70 6.21 -23.16 12.23
N ASP A 71 6.59 -22.21 13.08
CA ASP A 71 5.87 -20.92 13.23
C ASP A 71 5.83 -20.08 11.94
N ILE A 72 6.82 -20.24 11.05
CA ILE A 72 6.84 -19.61 9.73
C ILE A 72 6.03 -20.47 8.76
N MET A 73 6.26 -21.79 8.76
CA MET A 73 5.54 -22.75 7.92
C MET A 73 4.02 -22.70 8.11
N LYS A 74 3.56 -22.39 9.32
CA LYS A 74 2.16 -22.13 9.65
C LYS A 74 1.49 -21.18 8.66
N TRP A 75 2.15 -20.08 8.31
CA TRP A 75 1.60 -19.10 7.38
C TRP A 75 1.49 -19.66 5.96
N GLY A 76 2.47 -20.45 5.54
CA GLY A 76 2.44 -21.18 4.28
C GLY A 76 1.32 -22.20 4.21
N ALA A 77 1.09 -22.95 5.30
CA ALA A 77 -0.01 -23.91 5.41
C ALA A 77 -1.38 -23.21 5.32
N TYR A 78 -1.56 -22.11 6.05
CA TYR A 78 -2.79 -21.31 5.97
C TYR A 78 -3.00 -20.71 4.57
N PHE A 79 -1.92 -20.24 3.93
CA PHE A 79 -1.97 -19.80 2.54
C PHE A 79 -2.41 -20.92 1.60
N LEU A 80 -1.85 -22.13 1.73
CA LEU A 80 -2.17 -23.25 0.85
C LEU A 80 -3.64 -23.66 0.97
N ASP A 81 -4.18 -23.71 2.20
CA ASP A 81 -5.61 -23.93 2.43
C ASP A 81 -6.47 -22.87 1.72
N PHE A 82 -6.15 -21.59 1.88
CA PHE A 82 -6.87 -20.50 1.23
C PHE A 82 -6.66 -20.46 -0.28
N HIS A 83 -5.53 -20.93 -0.78
CA HIS A 83 -5.26 -21.07 -2.20
C HIS A 83 -6.19 -22.10 -2.82
N ILE A 84 -6.34 -23.28 -2.21
CA ILE A 84 -7.26 -24.33 -2.65
C ILE A 84 -8.71 -23.84 -2.60
N ILE A 85 -9.12 -23.20 -1.51
CA ILE A 85 -10.46 -22.59 -1.39
C ILE A 85 -10.69 -21.58 -2.53
N THR A 86 -9.68 -20.78 -2.86
CA THR A 86 -9.75 -19.79 -3.95
C THR A 86 -9.89 -20.45 -5.32
N LEU A 87 -9.14 -21.53 -5.60
CA LEU A 87 -9.27 -22.30 -6.85
C LEU A 87 -10.71 -22.84 -6.99
N ILE A 88 -11.25 -23.41 -5.92
CA ILE A 88 -12.63 -23.91 -5.91
C ILE A 88 -13.64 -22.78 -6.13
N LEU A 89 -13.50 -21.65 -5.42
CA LEU A 89 -14.37 -20.47 -5.54
C LEU A 89 -14.40 -19.84 -6.93
N ASN A 90 -13.28 -19.94 -7.65
CA ASN A 90 -13.10 -19.36 -8.97
C ASN A 90 -13.34 -20.37 -10.09
N SER A 91 -13.61 -21.64 -9.77
CA SER A 91 -13.88 -22.66 -10.77
C SER A 91 -15.18 -22.35 -11.54
N VAL A 92 -15.05 -22.23 -12.86
CA VAL A 92 -16.16 -21.84 -13.74
C VAL A 92 -16.80 -23.05 -14.40
N ASN A 93 -15.99 -24.06 -14.74
CA ASN A 93 -16.45 -25.21 -15.50
C ASN A 93 -16.50 -26.50 -14.65
N SER A 94 -17.35 -27.45 -15.04
CA SER A 94 -17.55 -28.71 -14.32
C SER A 94 -16.32 -29.61 -14.37
N LEU A 95 -15.55 -29.58 -15.46
CA LEU A 95 -14.32 -30.37 -15.61
C LEU A 95 -13.25 -29.96 -14.59
N GLU A 96 -13.03 -28.66 -14.41
CA GLU A 96 -12.14 -28.08 -13.42
C GLU A 96 -12.58 -28.47 -12.01
N ARG A 97 -13.88 -28.46 -11.72
CA ARG A 97 -14.42 -28.92 -10.44
C ARG A 97 -14.11 -30.39 -10.18
N VAL A 98 -14.26 -31.24 -11.20
CA VAL A 98 -13.90 -32.66 -11.12
C VAL A 98 -12.40 -32.82 -10.90
N GLU A 99 -11.55 -32.09 -11.62
CA GLU A 99 -10.09 -32.12 -11.42
C GLU A 99 -9.69 -31.67 -10.01
N LEU A 100 -10.33 -30.63 -9.48
CA LEU A 100 -10.10 -30.16 -8.11
C LEU A 100 -10.49 -31.19 -7.05
N THR A 101 -11.39 -32.16 -7.34
CA THR A 101 -11.69 -33.26 -6.40
C THR A 101 -10.52 -34.23 -6.20
N LYS A 102 -9.53 -34.24 -7.11
CA LYS A 102 -8.29 -35.02 -6.93
C LYS A 102 -7.45 -34.47 -5.78
N ILE A 103 -7.66 -33.21 -5.38
CA ILE A 103 -7.01 -32.63 -4.22
C ILE A 103 -7.56 -33.29 -2.95
N LYS A 104 -6.66 -33.80 -2.11
CA LYS A 104 -7.00 -34.41 -0.82
C LYS A 104 -7.95 -33.50 -0.01
N GLY A 105 -9.06 -34.08 0.45
CA GLY A 105 -10.04 -33.40 1.28
C GLY A 105 -11.15 -32.68 0.52
N VAL A 106 -11.06 -32.56 -0.81
CA VAL A 106 -12.10 -31.93 -1.65
C VAL A 106 -13.13 -32.97 -2.07
N ARG A 107 -14.43 -32.65 -1.92
CA ARG A 107 -15.54 -33.50 -2.34
C ARG A 107 -16.66 -32.66 -2.95
N MET A 108 -17.22 -33.10 -4.07
CA MET A 108 -18.44 -32.51 -4.63
C MET A 108 -19.67 -32.99 -3.87
N LEU A 109 -20.60 -32.08 -3.64
CA LEU A 109 -21.96 -32.35 -3.18
C LEU A 109 -22.92 -31.94 -4.30
N SER A 110 -23.63 -32.90 -4.84
CA SER A 110 -24.75 -32.63 -5.73
C SER A 110 -25.96 -32.25 -4.87
N ALA A 111 -26.42 -31.01 -4.99
CA ALA A 111 -27.71 -30.57 -4.47
C ALA A 111 -28.60 -30.19 -5.66
N ASP A 112 -29.92 -30.34 -5.51
CA ASP A 112 -30.94 -30.31 -6.57
C ASP A 112 -30.95 -29.07 -7.49
N SER A 113 -30.16 -28.02 -7.18
CA SER A 113 -30.10 -26.78 -7.98
C SER A 113 -28.71 -26.12 -8.10
N GLN A 114 -27.71 -26.51 -7.29
CA GLN A 114 -26.35 -25.95 -7.35
C GLN A 114 -25.31 -26.96 -6.89
N ASP A 115 -24.23 -27.08 -7.65
CA ASP A 115 -23.05 -27.85 -7.24
C ASP A 115 -22.34 -27.11 -6.11
N ALA A 116 -22.36 -27.72 -4.92
CA ALA A 116 -21.57 -27.27 -3.78
C ALA A 116 -20.32 -28.14 -3.66
N ILE A 117 -19.23 -27.57 -3.15
CA ILE A 117 -17.99 -28.29 -2.90
C ILE A 117 -17.66 -28.18 -1.41
N VAL A 118 -17.29 -29.31 -0.80
CA VAL A 118 -16.78 -29.35 0.57
C VAL A 118 -15.29 -29.60 0.53
N TYR A 119 -14.53 -28.71 1.17
CA TYR A 119 -13.12 -28.91 1.44
C TYR A 119 -12.93 -29.20 2.93
N SER A 120 -12.34 -30.36 3.23
CA SER A 120 -11.91 -30.73 4.58
C SER A 120 -10.46 -30.28 4.77
N SER A 121 -10.29 -29.06 5.27
CA SER A 121 -8.99 -28.48 5.60
C SER A 121 -8.47 -29.03 6.93
N ASP A 122 -7.19 -29.37 6.98
CA ASP A 122 -6.53 -29.78 8.21
C ASP A 122 -6.49 -28.63 9.24
N ASN A 123 -6.33 -27.38 8.79
CA ASN A 123 -6.26 -26.23 9.68
C ASN A 123 -7.61 -25.56 9.97
N PHE A 124 -8.56 -25.61 9.04
CA PHE A 124 -9.82 -24.85 9.12
C PHE A 124 -11.07 -25.73 9.25
N GLY A 125 -10.92 -27.05 9.30
CA GLY A 125 -12.03 -27.98 9.35
C GLY A 125 -12.82 -28.01 8.05
N LYS A 126 -14.13 -28.23 8.14
CA LYS A 126 -14.98 -28.33 6.95
C LYS A 126 -15.39 -26.96 6.45
N VAL A 127 -15.05 -26.69 5.19
CA VAL A 127 -15.43 -25.48 4.45
C VAL A 127 -16.40 -25.87 3.34
N LEU A 128 -17.61 -25.33 3.39
CA LEU A 128 -18.60 -25.46 2.32
C LEU A 128 -18.48 -24.27 1.38
N ILE A 129 -18.28 -24.53 0.10
CA ILE A 129 -18.04 -23.53 -0.93
C ILE A 129 -19.16 -23.62 -1.96
N VAL A 130 -19.90 -22.53 -2.11
CA VAL A 130 -21.07 -22.46 -3.00
C VAL A 130 -21.28 -21.02 -3.48
N SER A 131 -21.51 -20.84 -4.78
CA SER A 131 -21.94 -19.56 -5.38
C SER A 131 -21.15 -18.32 -4.95
N GLY A 132 -19.81 -18.45 -4.86
CA GLY A 132 -18.92 -17.34 -4.50
C GLY A 132 -18.76 -17.07 -3.00
N PHE A 133 -19.36 -17.91 -2.15
CA PHE A 133 -19.26 -17.83 -0.69
C PHE A 133 -18.56 -19.06 -0.11
N CYS A 134 -17.91 -18.87 1.03
CA CYS A 134 -17.31 -19.92 1.85
C CYS A 134 -17.89 -19.89 3.26
N LEU A 135 -18.43 -21.03 3.69
CA LEU A 135 -18.89 -21.25 5.05
C LEU A 135 -17.93 -22.18 5.78
N PHE A 136 -17.23 -21.65 6.77
CA PHE A 136 -16.39 -22.40 7.70
C PHE A 136 -17.29 -22.99 8.80
N ILE A 137 -17.71 -24.24 8.64
CA ILE A 137 -18.78 -24.87 9.44
C ILE A 137 -18.41 -24.93 10.92
N ASN A 138 -17.17 -25.33 11.24
CA ASN A 138 -16.67 -25.46 12.61
C ASN A 138 -16.57 -24.12 13.35
N GLU A 139 -16.42 -23.03 12.58
CA GLU A 139 -16.21 -21.68 13.11
C GLU A 139 -17.48 -20.82 13.06
N GLY A 140 -18.51 -21.22 12.30
CA GLY A 140 -19.72 -20.41 12.12
C GLY A 140 -19.45 -19.11 11.36
N ILE A 141 -18.49 -19.12 10.43
CA ILE A 141 -18.03 -17.94 9.68
C ILE A 141 -18.40 -18.09 8.21
N LEU A 142 -19.19 -17.15 7.69
CA LEU A 142 -19.52 -17.01 6.28
C LEU A 142 -18.73 -15.83 5.70
N ILE A 143 -17.95 -16.08 4.65
CA ILE A 143 -17.18 -15.04 3.96
C ILE A 143 -17.39 -15.10 2.45
N ASP A 144 -17.24 -13.96 1.79
CA ASP A 144 -17.30 -13.84 0.35
C ASP A 144 -15.92 -14.07 -0.30
N ARG A 145 -15.89 -14.02 -1.63
CA ARG A 145 -14.66 -14.12 -2.42
C ARG A 145 -13.62 -13.06 -2.02
N ASN A 146 -14.02 -11.80 -1.81
CA ASN A 146 -13.08 -10.72 -1.51
C ASN A 146 -12.39 -10.92 -0.17
N THR A 147 -13.15 -11.29 0.87
CA THR A 147 -12.60 -11.59 2.19
C THR A 147 -11.68 -12.82 2.13
N THR A 148 -12.03 -13.82 1.33
CA THR A 148 -11.19 -15.01 1.11
C THR A 148 -9.85 -14.64 0.48
N LEU A 149 -9.87 -13.83 -0.58
CA LEU A 149 -8.66 -13.34 -1.26
C LEU A 149 -7.79 -12.50 -0.33
N MET A 150 -8.40 -11.62 0.47
CA MET A 150 -7.68 -10.83 1.46
C MET A 150 -6.93 -11.71 2.47
N PHE A 151 -7.55 -12.76 3.00
CA PHE A 151 -6.87 -13.66 3.93
C PHE A 151 -5.77 -14.48 3.26
N LYS A 152 -5.98 -14.95 2.03
CA LYS A 152 -4.94 -15.57 1.23
C LYS A 152 -3.71 -14.65 1.10
N ASP A 153 -3.94 -13.38 0.78
CA ASP A 153 -2.88 -12.38 0.61
C ASP A 153 -2.16 -12.07 1.92
N VAL A 154 -2.88 -12.00 3.05
CA VAL A 154 -2.29 -11.84 4.38
C VAL A 154 -1.36 -13.02 4.73
N PHE A 155 -1.81 -14.25 4.52
CA PHE A 155 -1.02 -15.43 4.87
C PHE A 155 0.22 -15.58 4.01
N VAL A 156 0.12 -15.36 2.70
CA VAL A 156 1.29 -15.40 1.81
C VAL A 156 2.26 -14.26 2.13
N ALA A 157 1.76 -13.05 2.42
CA ALA A 157 2.63 -11.92 2.73
C ALA A 157 3.44 -12.17 4.01
N ARG A 158 2.81 -12.70 5.07
CA ARG A 158 3.51 -13.10 6.31
C ARG A 158 4.50 -14.23 6.07
N PHE A 159 4.10 -15.26 5.32
CA PHE A 159 5.00 -16.36 4.98
C PHE A 159 6.23 -15.84 4.25
N GLN A 160 6.05 -15.15 3.13
CA GLN A 160 7.15 -14.66 2.29
C GLN A 160 8.07 -13.69 3.05
N THR A 161 7.51 -12.82 3.89
CA THR A 161 8.30 -11.88 4.69
C THR A 161 9.16 -12.59 5.73
N LEU A 162 8.60 -13.54 6.48
CA LEU A 162 9.38 -14.26 7.49
C LEU A 162 10.36 -15.26 6.84
N PHE A 163 9.95 -15.89 5.74
CA PHE A 163 10.76 -16.86 5.00
C PHE A 163 11.95 -16.21 4.28
N SER A 164 11.82 -14.96 3.84
CA SER A 164 12.93 -14.20 3.25
C SER A 164 13.99 -13.79 4.27
N MET A 165 13.69 -13.82 5.57
CA MET A 165 14.64 -13.52 6.66
C MET A 165 15.42 -14.75 7.14
N VAL A 166 15.11 -15.95 6.64
CA VAL A 166 15.70 -17.22 7.10
C VAL A 166 16.63 -17.78 6.04
N ASN A 167 17.78 -18.30 6.51
CA ASN A 167 18.81 -18.97 5.71
C ASN A 167 19.17 -18.13 4.47
N ILE A 168 19.64 -16.92 4.73
CA ILE A 168 20.07 -15.93 3.74
C ILE A 168 21.60 -15.89 3.63
N VAL A 169 22.08 -15.44 2.48
CA VAL A 169 23.52 -15.35 2.18
C VAL A 169 24.14 -14.05 2.71
N ASP A 170 23.34 -13.00 2.94
CA ASP A 170 23.80 -11.73 3.52
C ASP A 170 23.53 -11.64 5.03
N ASP A 171 24.23 -10.74 5.72
CA ASP A 171 24.12 -10.57 7.17
C ASP A 171 23.02 -9.55 7.57
N LYS A 172 22.03 -9.30 6.70
CA LYS A 172 20.97 -8.30 6.96
C LYS A 172 20.06 -8.69 8.12
N PHE A 173 19.83 -9.99 8.30
CA PHE A 173 18.98 -10.53 9.35
C PHE A 173 19.73 -11.59 10.14
N ARG A 174 19.64 -11.50 11.47
CA ARG A 174 20.11 -12.54 12.38
C ARG A 174 19.10 -13.69 12.43
N SER A 175 19.56 -14.87 12.81
CA SER A 175 18.76 -16.12 12.85
C SER A 175 17.44 -16.03 13.64
N ASN A 176 17.31 -15.09 14.58
CA ASN A 176 16.11 -14.90 15.41
C ASN A 176 15.35 -13.60 15.11
N ASP A 177 15.75 -12.82 14.11
CA ASP A 177 15.12 -11.52 13.82
C ASP A 177 13.67 -11.66 13.34
N TRP A 178 13.36 -12.74 12.65
CA TRP A 178 11.99 -13.09 12.27
C TRP A 178 11.03 -13.17 13.47
N LYS A 179 11.52 -13.57 14.66
CA LYS A 179 10.72 -13.62 15.90
C LYS A 179 10.29 -12.23 16.36
N ARG A 180 11.09 -11.19 16.07
CA ARG A 180 10.74 -9.80 16.41
C ARG A 180 9.59 -9.32 15.54
N ILE A 181 9.63 -9.60 14.23
CA ILE A 181 8.53 -9.33 13.30
C ILE A 181 7.29 -10.15 13.65
N GLN A 182 7.45 -11.42 14.03
CA GLN A 182 6.33 -12.24 14.49
C GLN A 182 5.70 -11.71 15.78
N LYS A 183 6.50 -11.18 16.73
CA LYS A 183 6.00 -10.52 17.94
C LYS A 183 5.14 -9.29 17.60
N MET A 184 5.54 -8.52 16.57
CA MET A 184 4.73 -7.43 16.03
C MET A 184 3.42 -7.97 15.44
N TYR A 185 3.46 -9.00 14.58
CA TYR A 185 2.24 -9.64 14.03
C TYR A 185 1.29 -10.10 15.13
N ASN A 186 1.79 -10.85 16.11
CA ASN A 186 1.02 -11.32 17.25
C ASN A 186 0.41 -10.17 18.06
N SER A 187 1.10 -9.04 18.18
CA SER A 187 0.56 -7.86 18.87
C SER A 187 -0.60 -7.23 18.10
N GLY A 188 -0.49 -7.11 16.78
CA GLY A 188 -1.61 -6.64 15.94
C GLY A 188 -2.77 -7.64 15.89
N ASP A 189 -2.49 -8.95 15.86
CA ASP A 189 -3.51 -10.00 15.85
C ASP A 189 -4.34 -10.01 17.15
N LYS A 190 -3.71 -9.73 18.29
CA LYS A 190 -4.41 -9.54 19.57
C LYS A 190 -5.41 -8.39 19.51
N ILE A 191 -5.01 -7.25 18.94
CA ILE A 191 -5.90 -6.08 18.78
C ILE A 191 -7.06 -6.45 17.86
N LEU A 192 -6.77 -7.13 16.74
CA LEU A 192 -7.75 -7.58 15.76
C LEU A 192 -8.75 -8.58 16.37
N ALA A 193 -8.28 -9.53 17.17
CA ALA A 193 -9.10 -10.51 17.86
C ALA A 193 -10.10 -9.90 18.85
N ILE A 194 -9.70 -8.82 19.53
CA ILE A 194 -10.53 -8.13 20.53
C ILE A 194 -11.50 -7.16 19.83
N HIS A 195 -10.99 -6.30 18.95
CA HIS A 195 -11.69 -5.13 18.43
C HIS A 195 -12.24 -5.29 17.01
N GLY A 196 -11.90 -6.36 16.29
CA GLY A 196 -12.35 -6.62 14.92
C GLY A 196 -11.99 -5.47 13.97
N ASN A 197 -12.95 -5.03 13.16
CA ASN A 197 -12.74 -3.98 12.15
C ASN A 197 -12.20 -2.64 12.72
N LYS A 198 -12.42 -2.35 14.01
CA LYS A 198 -11.87 -1.12 14.62
C LYS A 198 -10.35 -1.16 14.81
N ALA A 199 -9.75 -2.35 14.86
CA ALA A 199 -8.32 -2.54 15.06
C ALA A 199 -7.47 -1.87 13.97
N TYR A 200 -8.01 -1.66 12.77
CA TYR A 200 -7.29 -1.00 11.67
C TYR A 200 -6.90 0.45 11.98
N LYS A 201 -7.54 1.12 12.94
CA LYS A 201 -7.06 2.41 13.46
C LYS A 201 -5.68 2.29 14.11
N ALA A 202 -5.46 1.21 14.88
CA ALA A 202 -4.19 0.91 15.52
C ALA A 202 -3.15 0.41 14.50
N ILE A 203 -3.55 -0.48 13.59
CA ILE A 203 -2.65 -1.03 12.56
C ILE A 203 -2.15 0.09 11.63
N LYS A 204 -2.96 1.11 11.35
CA LYS A 204 -2.54 2.31 10.61
C LYS A 204 -1.34 3.03 11.24
N LEU A 205 -1.12 2.88 12.55
CA LEU A 205 0.02 3.49 13.24
C LEU A 205 1.35 2.74 13.01
N VAL A 206 1.34 1.52 12.47
CA VAL A 206 2.58 0.75 12.22
C VAL A 206 3.53 1.52 11.30
N GLU A 207 3.01 2.11 10.23
CA GLU A 207 3.77 2.88 9.27
C GLU A 207 4.44 4.13 9.90
N PRO A 208 3.71 5.07 10.54
CA PRO A 208 4.34 6.24 11.13
C PRO A 208 5.26 5.93 12.33
N ILE A 209 4.96 4.89 13.12
CA ILE A 209 5.87 4.47 14.21
C ILE A 209 7.19 3.95 13.62
N SER A 210 7.13 3.15 12.56
CA SER A 210 8.32 2.66 11.88
C SER A 210 9.11 3.81 11.24
N SER A 211 8.43 4.78 10.62
CA SER A 211 9.07 5.98 10.07
C SER A 211 9.77 6.81 11.15
N LEU A 212 9.15 6.99 12.32
CA LEU A 212 9.78 7.65 13.46
C LEU A 212 11.02 6.89 13.91
N LYS A 213 10.92 5.56 14.05
CA LYS A 213 12.05 4.73 14.46
C LYS A 213 13.21 4.78 13.47
N LEU A 214 12.95 4.83 12.15
CA LEU A 214 14.00 5.05 11.15
C LEU A 214 14.68 6.41 11.33
N SER A 215 13.92 7.46 11.58
CA SER A 215 14.47 8.79 11.85
C SER A 215 15.34 8.79 13.11
N GLU A 216 14.94 8.10 14.16
CA GLU A 216 15.72 7.96 15.40
C GLU A 216 17.03 7.19 15.15
N LEU A 217 16.96 6.05 14.44
CA LEU A 217 18.16 5.28 14.07
C LEU A 217 19.11 6.09 13.17
N ALA A 218 18.60 6.90 12.24
CA ALA A 218 19.42 7.76 11.39
C ALA A 218 20.09 8.89 12.21
N HIS A 219 19.37 9.46 13.17
CA HIS A 219 19.90 10.51 14.04
C HIS A 219 21.03 10.00 14.95
N GLU A 220 21.01 8.71 15.36
CA GLU A 220 22.10 8.11 16.14
C GLU A 220 23.48 8.25 15.45
N TYR A 221 23.52 8.24 14.11
CA TYR A 221 24.75 8.45 13.32
C TYR A 221 25.17 9.92 13.21
N ARG A 222 24.24 10.87 13.39
CA ARG A 222 24.49 12.33 13.23
C ARG A 222 23.79 13.17 14.30
N LYS A 223 24.18 12.95 15.55
CA LYS A 223 23.58 13.59 16.75
C LYS A 223 23.66 15.12 16.81
N GLN A 224 24.52 15.75 16.00
CA GLN A 224 24.64 17.20 15.94
C GLN A 224 23.49 17.88 15.17
N ILE A 225 22.75 17.12 14.34
CA ILE A 225 21.58 17.64 13.65
C ILE A 225 20.47 17.82 14.69
N PRO A 226 19.86 19.00 14.85
CA PRO A 226 18.79 19.21 15.82
C PRO A 226 17.60 18.27 15.61
N ASP A 227 16.95 17.89 16.71
CA ASP A 227 15.72 17.10 16.67
C ASP A 227 14.53 17.91 16.17
N PHE A 228 13.60 17.23 15.51
CA PHE A 228 12.30 17.77 15.09
C PHE A 228 11.17 17.14 15.93
N PRO A 229 10.88 17.65 17.14
CA PRO A 229 10.05 16.96 18.12
C PRO A 229 8.58 16.86 17.72
N ASN A 230 8.08 17.75 16.87
CA ASN A 230 6.66 17.83 16.49
C ASN A 230 6.12 16.51 15.96
N TYR A 231 6.88 15.82 15.10
CA TYR A 231 6.45 14.55 14.54
C TYR A 231 6.39 13.47 15.64
N LYS A 232 7.44 13.36 16.46
CA LYS A 232 7.50 12.42 17.58
C LYS A 232 6.33 12.62 18.56
N LEU A 233 6.07 13.87 18.95
CA LEU A 233 4.96 14.22 19.83
C LEU A 233 3.61 13.85 19.20
N HIS A 234 3.41 14.13 17.92
CA HIS A 234 2.18 13.75 17.20
C HIS A 234 1.96 12.23 17.19
N ILE A 235 3.01 11.43 17.00
CA ILE A 235 2.91 9.96 17.01
C ILE A 235 2.63 9.44 18.42
N LEU A 236 3.31 9.95 19.45
CA LEU A 236 3.05 9.57 20.84
C LEU A 236 1.60 9.89 21.26
N GLN A 237 1.11 11.08 20.91
CA GLN A 237 -0.27 11.46 21.16
C GLN A 237 -1.26 10.54 20.42
N SER A 238 -0.96 10.20 19.15
CA SER A 238 -1.79 9.29 18.36
C SER A 238 -1.85 7.88 18.96
N ILE A 239 -0.73 7.39 19.50
CA ILE A 239 -0.66 6.11 20.22
C ILE A 239 -1.53 6.17 21.48
N GLU A 240 -1.42 7.24 22.27
CA GLU A 240 -2.18 7.41 23.50
C GLU A 240 -3.68 7.49 23.22
N ASP A 241 -4.09 8.35 22.29
CA ASP A 241 -5.50 8.55 21.95
C ASP A 241 -6.14 7.31 21.35
N THR A 242 -5.41 6.59 20.50
CA THR A 242 -5.88 5.30 19.97
C THR A 242 -5.90 4.24 21.07
N GLY A 243 -4.95 4.29 22.02
CA GLY A 243 -4.87 3.41 23.17
C GLY A 243 -6.02 3.57 24.17
N LYS A 244 -6.64 4.75 24.25
CA LYS A 244 -7.86 5.00 25.04
C LYS A 244 -9.06 4.20 24.52
N GLU A 245 -9.17 4.01 23.20
CA GLU A 245 -10.26 3.21 22.58
C GLU A 245 -9.86 1.73 22.42
N LEU A 246 -8.60 1.44 22.09
CA LEU A 246 -8.14 0.13 21.65
C LEU A 246 -7.05 -0.41 22.58
N ARG A 247 -7.33 -1.53 23.25
CA ARG A 247 -6.36 -2.19 24.12
C ARG A 247 -5.26 -2.86 23.28
N GLY A 248 -4.01 -2.69 23.69
CA GLY A 248 -2.85 -3.36 23.08
C GLY A 248 -2.06 -2.50 22.09
N VAL A 249 -2.50 -1.28 21.79
CA VAL A 249 -1.78 -0.34 20.90
C VAL A 249 -0.38 -0.06 21.41
N ALA A 250 -0.22 0.20 22.71
CA ALA A 250 1.09 0.40 23.33
C ALA A 250 2.02 -0.81 23.18
N THR A 251 1.48 -2.03 23.28
CA THR A 251 2.26 -3.27 23.07
C THR A 251 2.75 -3.38 21.63
N LEU A 252 1.89 -3.05 20.65
CA LEU A 252 2.26 -3.02 19.24
C LEU A 252 3.33 -1.96 18.98
N ALA A 253 3.14 -0.73 19.46
CA ALA A 253 4.12 0.35 19.33
C ALA A 253 5.48 -0.04 19.92
N ASN A 254 5.48 -0.60 21.13
CA ASN A 254 6.69 -1.08 21.79
C ASN A 254 7.37 -2.22 21.00
N SER A 255 6.62 -3.07 20.30
CA SER A 255 7.23 -4.12 19.48
C SER A 255 8.02 -3.56 18.30
N ILE A 256 7.61 -2.41 17.75
CA ILE A 256 8.28 -1.71 16.65
C ILE A 256 9.45 -0.87 17.16
N ASN A 257 9.26 -0.12 18.25
CA ASN A 257 10.32 0.74 18.81
C ASN A 257 11.55 -0.05 19.29
N ASN A 258 11.37 -1.34 19.64
CA ASN A 258 12.43 -2.25 20.05
C ASN A 258 13.15 -2.95 18.88
N LEU A 259 12.87 -2.56 17.62
CA LEU A 259 13.63 -3.01 16.47
C LEU A 259 14.94 -2.23 16.38
N GLU A 260 16.06 -2.95 16.24
CA GLU A 260 17.40 -2.37 16.40
C GLU A 260 18.06 -2.01 15.06
N THR A 261 17.69 -2.66 13.97
CA THR A 261 18.33 -2.48 12.66
C THR A 261 17.39 -1.80 11.66
N PRO A 262 17.91 -0.98 10.73
CA PRO A 262 17.11 -0.39 9.67
C PRO A 262 16.35 -1.43 8.84
N ASP A 263 16.97 -2.57 8.51
CA ASP A 263 16.31 -3.65 7.74
C ASP A 263 15.09 -4.23 8.46
N LEU A 264 15.17 -4.41 9.79
CA LEU A 264 14.02 -4.85 10.59
C LEU A 264 12.90 -3.81 10.60
N VAL A 265 13.25 -2.53 10.77
CA VAL A 265 12.27 -1.44 10.79
C VAL A 265 11.63 -1.25 9.42
N LEU A 266 12.39 -1.37 8.33
CA LEU A 266 11.87 -1.34 6.96
C LEU A 266 10.95 -2.53 6.68
N THR A 267 11.29 -3.72 7.20
CA THR A 267 10.42 -4.90 7.12
C THR A 267 9.11 -4.66 7.85
N ALA A 268 9.14 -4.06 9.04
CA ALA A 268 7.93 -3.67 9.79
C ALA A 268 7.13 -2.59 9.04
N TYR A 269 7.80 -1.56 8.52
CA TYR A 269 7.21 -0.49 7.72
C TYR A 269 6.46 -1.07 6.51
N GLY A 270 7.11 -1.94 5.72
CA GLY A 270 6.49 -2.60 4.56
C GLY A 270 5.37 -3.58 4.91
N SER A 271 5.30 -4.05 6.17
CA SER A 271 4.32 -5.03 6.63
C SER A 271 2.98 -4.44 7.08
N PHE A 272 2.73 -3.14 6.94
CA PHE A 272 1.50 -2.49 7.44
C PHE A 272 0.19 -3.07 6.87
N ARG A 273 0.25 -3.76 5.72
CA ARG A 273 -0.90 -4.44 5.09
C ARG A 273 -1.06 -5.91 5.50
N HIS A 274 -0.14 -6.47 6.29
CA HIS A 274 -0.11 -7.90 6.64
C HIS A 274 -1.15 -8.30 7.71
N TRP A 275 -2.12 -7.43 8.01
CA TRP A 275 -3.31 -7.75 8.80
C TRP A 275 -4.61 -7.63 7.98
N GLY A 276 -4.49 -7.40 6.66
CA GLY A 276 -5.60 -7.29 5.74
C GLY A 276 -6.17 -5.88 5.68
N HIS A 277 -7.44 -5.79 5.32
CA HIS A 277 -8.14 -4.52 5.08
C HIS A 277 -9.45 -4.43 5.88
N PRO A 278 -9.80 -3.24 6.37
CA PRO A 278 -11.08 -3.03 7.02
C PRO A 278 -12.24 -3.13 6.03
N ASN A 279 -13.40 -3.56 6.53
CA ASN A 279 -14.67 -3.30 5.86
C ASN A 279 -14.95 -1.80 5.85
N LEU A 280 -15.16 -1.25 4.66
CA LEU A 280 -15.41 0.17 4.46
C LEU A 280 -16.85 0.53 4.83
N LYS A 281 -17.00 1.57 5.65
CA LYS A 281 -18.29 2.23 5.86
C LYS A 281 -18.50 3.28 4.78
N TYR A 282 -18.96 2.83 3.61
CA TYR A 282 -19.08 3.68 2.41
C TYR A 282 -19.84 4.99 2.67
N LEU A 283 -20.96 4.95 3.40
CA LEU A 283 -21.77 6.14 3.70
C LEU A 283 -21.02 7.16 4.57
N ASP A 284 -20.24 6.71 5.56
CA ASP A 284 -19.43 7.60 6.39
C ASP A 284 -18.33 8.25 5.56
N GLY A 285 -17.72 7.48 4.64
CA GLY A 285 -16.75 7.98 3.67
C GLY A 285 -17.34 9.06 2.76
N LEU A 286 -18.51 8.81 2.15
CA LEU A 286 -19.18 9.79 1.29
C LEU A 286 -19.54 11.09 2.04
N ARG A 287 -20.03 10.98 3.28
CA ARG A 287 -20.31 12.16 4.11
C ARG A 287 -19.06 12.97 4.41
N ALA A 288 -17.96 12.29 4.73
CA ALA A 288 -16.68 12.95 4.97
C ALA A 288 -16.17 13.66 3.71
N VAL A 289 -16.24 13.02 2.55
CA VAL A 289 -15.86 13.61 1.26
C VAL A 289 -16.72 14.82 0.95
N ASN A 290 -18.05 14.70 1.04
CA ASN A 290 -18.97 15.80 0.79
C ASN A 290 -18.65 17.00 1.67
N ARG A 291 -18.45 16.77 2.98
CA ARG A 291 -18.08 17.84 3.93
C ARG A 291 -16.75 18.51 3.57
N GLN A 292 -15.74 17.75 3.17
CA GLN A 292 -14.42 18.31 2.83
C GLN A 292 -14.44 19.11 1.53
N VAL A 293 -15.25 18.69 0.55
CA VAL A 293 -15.36 19.35 -0.76
C VAL A 293 -16.22 20.61 -0.69
N THR A 294 -17.28 20.59 0.11
CA THR A 294 -18.21 21.72 0.26
C THR A 294 -17.77 22.73 1.33
N LEU A 295 -16.64 22.48 1.99
CA LEU A 295 -16.09 23.40 2.97
C LEU A 295 -15.70 24.72 2.28
N GLU A 296 -16.38 25.80 2.64
CA GLU A 296 -16.01 27.14 2.19
C GLU A 296 -14.61 27.49 2.70
N LYS A 297 -13.76 27.96 1.79
CA LYS A 297 -12.38 28.35 2.09
C LYS A 297 -12.21 29.82 1.78
N MET A 298 -11.63 30.55 2.72
CA MET A 298 -11.07 31.87 2.46
C MET A 298 -9.75 31.68 1.71
N ILE A 299 -9.71 32.10 0.45
CA ILE A 299 -8.55 31.94 -0.42
C ILE A 299 -7.91 33.32 -0.60
N ASP A 300 -6.60 33.40 -0.36
CA ASP A 300 -5.81 34.55 -0.75
C ASP A 300 -5.60 34.53 -2.27
N THR A 301 -6.41 35.31 -2.97
CA THR A 301 -6.34 35.43 -4.42
C THR A 301 -5.07 36.12 -4.89
N SER A 302 -4.53 37.07 -4.11
CA SER A 302 -3.29 37.76 -4.45
C SER A 302 -2.09 36.81 -4.44
N TYR A 303 -2.04 35.91 -3.47
CA TYR A 303 -1.02 34.88 -3.40
C TYR A 303 -1.15 33.86 -4.55
N ALA A 304 -2.37 33.43 -4.88
CA ALA A 304 -2.61 32.54 -6.01
C ALA A 304 -2.19 33.17 -7.36
N GLU A 305 -2.43 34.47 -7.52
CA GLU A 305 -2.00 35.25 -8.69
C GLU A 305 -0.48 35.36 -8.77
N ALA A 306 0.21 35.59 -7.64
CA ALA A 306 1.66 35.58 -7.57
C ALA A 306 2.26 34.21 -7.95
N LEU A 307 1.64 33.10 -7.53
CA LEU A 307 2.09 31.77 -7.95
C LEU A 307 1.87 31.52 -9.46
N GLY A 308 0.74 31.99 -10.01
CA GLY A 308 0.49 31.93 -11.45
C GLY A 308 1.50 32.74 -12.25
N SER A 309 1.92 33.88 -11.68
CA SER A 309 2.96 34.75 -12.21
C SER A 309 4.32 34.05 -12.30
N ASP A 310 4.75 33.44 -11.20
CA ASP A 310 6.02 32.71 -11.13
C ASP A 310 6.05 31.55 -12.12
N LEU A 311 4.95 30.82 -12.27
CA LEU A 311 4.84 29.73 -13.24
C LEU A 311 4.98 30.24 -14.69
N ALA A 312 4.31 31.35 -15.03
CA ALA A 312 4.41 31.92 -16.37
C ALA A 312 5.83 32.40 -16.69
N TYR A 313 6.53 33.00 -15.72
CA TYR A 313 7.95 33.35 -15.85
C TYR A 313 8.80 32.11 -16.16
N ILE A 314 8.68 31.04 -15.36
CA ILE A 314 9.44 29.79 -15.53
C ILE A 314 9.20 29.19 -16.93
N VAL A 315 7.94 29.15 -17.37
CA VAL A 315 7.59 28.59 -18.70
C VAL A 315 8.15 29.44 -19.83
N LEU A 316 8.01 30.77 -19.74
CA LEU A 316 8.49 31.69 -20.78
C LEU A 316 10.01 31.70 -20.86
N GLU A 317 10.71 31.66 -19.72
CA GLU A 317 12.18 31.62 -19.66
C GLU A 317 12.70 30.34 -20.32
N ASN A 318 12.14 29.19 -19.93
CA ASN A 318 12.54 27.90 -20.51
C ASN A 318 12.28 27.86 -22.01
N LYS A 319 11.08 28.29 -22.46
CA LYS A 319 10.72 28.28 -23.88
C LYS A 319 11.54 29.27 -24.70
N PHE A 320 11.78 30.46 -24.17
CA PHE A 320 12.65 31.43 -24.81
C PHE A 320 14.08 30.91 -24.91
N ASN A 321 14.59 30.21 -23.88
CA ASN A 321 15.93 29.63 -23.92
C ASN A 321 16.07 28.52 -24.95
N GLU A 322 15.05 27.66 -25.10
CA GLU A 322 15.00 26.55 -26.07
C GLU A 322 14.90 27.03 -27.53
N THR A 323 13.90 27.85 -27.83
CA THR A 323 13.54 28.17 -29.22
C THR A 323 13.94 29.57 -29.65
N LYS A 324 14.50 30.36 -28.72
CA LYS A 324 14.82 31.78 -28.92
C LYS A 324 13.63 32.56 -29.44
N LYS A 325 12.43 32.27 -28.92
CA LYS A 325 11.19 32.91 -29.32
C LYS A 325 10.30 33.16 -28.10
N TRP A 326 9.66 34.32 -28.08
CA TRP A 326 8.61 34.63 -27.12
C TRP A 326 7.28 33.95 -27.49
N TYR A 327 6.66 33.30 -26.49
CA TYR A 327 5.33 32.68 -26.61
C TYR A 327 4.25 33.59 -26.00
N VAL A 328 4.28 34.86 -26.40
CA VAL A 328 3.28 35.86 -26.02
C VAL A 328 2.84 36.63 -27.26
N ASP A 329 1.59 37.08 -27.27
CA ASP A 329 1.03 37.85 -28.38
C ASP A 329 1.31 39.34 -28.18
N ILE A 330 2.28 39.86 -28.93
CA ILE A 330 2.71 41.27 -28.87
C ILE A 330 1.58 42.24 -29.22
N SER A 331 0.60 41.84 -30.03
CA SER A 331 -0.50 42.73 -30.46
C SER A 331 -1.43 43.13 -29.31
N LYS A 332 -1.44 42.32 -28.26
CA LYS A 332 -2.26 42.49 -27.06
C LYS A 332 -1.45 43.03 -25.87
N MET A 333 -0.16 43.33 -26.06
CA MET A 333 0.68 43.90 -25.02
C MET A 333 0.58 45.43 -25.01
N ASP A 334 0.61 46.01 -23.82
CA ASP A 334 0.73 47.45 -23.64
C ASP A 334 2.08 47.94 -24.19
N LYS A 335 2.06 48.95 -25.06
CA LYS A 335 3.25 49.50 -25.71
C LYS A 335 4.19 50.19 -24.72
N ASP A 336 3.65 50.65 -23.59
CA ASP A 336 4.42 51.28 -22.51
C ASP A 336 5.01 50.25 -21.52
N SER A 337 4.72 48.95 -21.71
CA SER A 337 5.29 47.88 -20.90
C SER A 337 6.78 47.67 -21.18
N ILE A 338 7.57 47.49 -20.12
CA ILE A 338 9.00 47.13 -20.20
C ILE A 338 9.20 45.88 -21.06
N MET A 339 8.27 44.92 -20.98
CA MET A 339 8.33 43.66 -21.73
C MET A 339 8.07 43.83 -23.24
N TYR A 340 7.38 44.89 -23.66
CA TYR A 340 7.03 45.09 -25.07
C TYR A 340 8.28 45.15 -25.96
N LYS A 341 9.30 45.90 -25.52
CA LYS A 341 10.59 46.02 -26.22
C LYS A 341 11.30 44.68 -26.32
N HIS A 342 11.34 43.92 -25.22
CA HIS A 342 11.99 42.61 -25.17
C HIS A 342 11.30 41.58 -26.07
N VAL A 343 9.97 41.61 -26.17
CA VAL A 343 9.22 40.74 -27.08
C VAL A 343 9.42 41.15 -28.53
N LEU A 344 9.42 42.46 -28.83
CA LEU A 344 9.63 42.99 -30.18
C LEU A 344 11.04 42.69 -30.72
N GLU A 345 12.05 42.92 -29.87
CA GLU A 345 13.47 42.73 -30.20
C GLU A 345 13.93 41.28 -29.99
N ASN A 346 13.03 40.42 -29.50
CA ASN A 346 13.30 39.02 -29.21
C ASN A 346 14.52 38.82 -28.29
N THR A 347 14.58 39.61 -27.21
CA THR A 347 15.61 39.57 -26.17
C THR A 347 14.99 39.18 -24.82
N TRP A 348 15.80 38.67 -23.89
CA TRP A 348 15.36 38.39 -22.51
C TRP A 348 15.70 39.58 -21.60
N PRO A 349 14.81 40.00 -20.67
CA PRO A 349 15.10 41.09 -19.74
C PRO A 349 16.22 40.74 -18.76
N THR A 350 16.91 41.75 -18.24
CA THR A 350 17.94 41.55 -17.21
C THR A 350 17.33 41.29 -15.82
N PRO A 351 18.05 40.66 -14.88
CA PRO A 351 17.54 40.41 -13.52
C PRO A 351 17.05 41.66 -12.80
N LYS A 352 17.71 42.81 -13.01
CA LYS A 352 17.27 44.09 -12.44
C LYS A 352 15.94 44.54 -13.04
N GLN A 353 15.76 44.42 -14.36
CA GLN A 353 14.49 44.74 -15.01
C GLN A 353 13.38 43.80 -14.55
N ILE A 354 13.67 42.52 -14.30
CA ILE A 354 12.71 41.54 -13.76
C ILE A 354 12.31 41.89 -12.31
N MET A 355 13.28 42.31 -11.48
CA MET A 355 13.02 42.73 -10.10
C MET A 355 12.32 44.10 -10.00
N ASP A 356 12.64 45.05 -10.87
CA ASP A 356 11.95 46.35 -10.97
C ASP A 356 10.53 46.15 -11.54
N PHE A 357 10.32 45.06 -12.27
CA PHE A 357 9.01 44.53 -12.66
C PHE A 357 8.38 43.64 -11.58
N GLY A 358 8.93 43.64 -10.35
CA GLY A 358 8.79 42.68 -9.23
C GLY A 358 7.40 42.35 -8.69
N GLU A 359 6.35 42.63 -9.45
CA GLU A 359 5.09 41.89 -9.49
C GLU A 359 5.00 41.18 -10.85
N VAL A 360 5.74 40.07 -11.01
CA VAL A 360 6.20 39.52 -12.30
C VAL A 360 5.13 39.37 -13.42
N VAL A 361 3.82 39.32 -13.12
CA VAL A 361 2.71 39.12 -14.09
C VAL A 361 1.42 39.86 -13.66
N LEU A 362 1.43 40.82 -12.72
CA LEU A 362 0.19 41.54 -12.36
C LEU A 362 -0.40 42.39 -13.52
N LYS A 363 0.36 42.63 -14.60
CA LYS A 363 -0.13 43.24 -15.86
C LYS A 363 -0.37 42.26 -17.01
N ILE A 364 0.23 41.06 -16.99
CA ILE A 364 -0.24 39.96 -17.85
C ILE A 364 -1.62 39.46 -17.35
N LYS A 365 -1.98 39.75 -16.10
CA LYS A 365 -3.35 39.66 -15.55
C LYS A 365 -4.38 40.47 -16.35
N ASP A 366 -4.05 41.68 -16.82
CA ASP A 366 -4.96 42.49 -17.65
C ASP A 366 -5.23 41.84 -19.01
N PHE A 367 -4.28 41.06 -19.52
CA PHE A 367 -4.41 40.30 -20.76
C PHE A 367 -5.39 39.11 -20.61
N PHE A 368 -5.26 38.30 -19.56
CA PHE A 368 -6.16 37.15 -19.33
C PHE A 368 -7.53 37.53 -18.76
N MET A 369 -7.64 38.63 -18.01
CA MET A 369 -8.92 39.11 -17.47
C MET A 369 -9.79 39.78 -18.54
N LYS A 370 -9.20 40.49 -19.51
CA LYS A 370 -9.95 41.04 -20.67
C LYS A 370 -10.50 39.93 -21.57
N GLU A 371 -9.80 38.81 -21.71
CA GLU A 371 -10.26 37.65 -22.49
C GLU A 371 -11.48 36.95 -21.86
N LYS A 372 -11.59 36.96 -20.52
CA LYS A 372 -12.74 36.43 -19.77
C LYS A 372 -13.96 37.35 -19.82
N GLN A 373 -13.76 38.67 -19.95
CA GLN A 373 -14.84 39.66 -20.07
C GLN A 373 -15.42 39.77 -21.50
N SER A 374 -14.72 39.26 -22.51
CA SER A 374 -15.17 39.23 -23.91
C SER A 374 -16.16 38.10 -24.26
N GLY A 375 -16.80 37.46 -23.28
CA GLY A 375 -17.93 36.55 -23.52
C GLY A 375 -17.57 35.17 -24.09
N ALA A 376 -16.38 34.64 -23.81
CA ALA A 376 -16.04 33.26 -24.16
C ALA A 376 -16.79 32.27 -23.24
N PRO A 377 -17.33 31.15 -23.78
CA PRO A 377 -18.18 30.25 -23.03
C PRO A 377 -17.42 29.54 -21.90
N ASN A 378 -18.06 29.40 -20.73
CA ASN A 378 -17.56 28.57 -19.63
C ASN A 378 -17.59 27.10 -20.05
N ILE A 379 -16.42 26.53 -20.33
CA ILE A 379 -16.30 25.10 -20.66
C ILE A 379 -16.11 24.28 -19.36
N PRO A 380 -16.89 23.20 -19.16
CA PRO A 380 -16.83 22.36 -17.95
C PRO A 380 -15.49 21.68 -17.69
N PHE A 381 -15.28 21.28 -16.43
CA PHE A 381 -14.06 20.65 -15.93
C PHE A 381 -13.68 19.33 -16.64
N GLU A 382 -14.61 18.69 -17.35
CA GLU A 382 -14.32 17.45 -18.09
C GLU A 382 -13.50 17.67 -19.37
N ARG A 383 -13.21 18.92 -19.78
CA ARG A 383 -12.49 19.26 -21.03
C ARG A 383 -11.12 19.90 -20.80
N VAL A 384 -10.40 19.46 -19.77
CA VAL A 384 -9.05 19.99 -19.43
C VAL A 384 -8.04 19.84 -20.57
N ASN A 385 -8.14 18.79 -21.39
CA ASN A 385 -7.24 18.58 -22.53
C ASN A 385 -7.39 19.68 -23.61
N GLU A 386 -8.59 20.22 -23.79
CA GLU A 386 -8.85 21.32 -24.72
C GLU A 386 -8.25 22.64 -24.19
N ARG A 387 -8.19 22.82 -22.86
CA ARG A 387 -7.49 23.98 -22.25
C ARG A 387 -5.98 23.90 -22.44
N VAL A 388 -5.39 22.72 -22.33
CA VAL A 388 -3.95 22.53 -22.55
C VAL A 388 -3.60 22.73 -24.01
N ALA A 389 -4.39 22.20 -24.95
CA ALA A 389 -4.18 22.41 -26.38
C ALA A 389 -4.37 23.88 -26.80
N ALA A 390 -5.39 24.56 -26.28
CA ALA A 390 -5.62 25.98 -26.56
C ALA A 390 -4.55 26.90 -25.92
N ALA A 391 -4.06 26.58 -24.73
CA ALA A 391 -3.04 27.38 -24.05
C ALA A 391 -1.62 27.14 -24.57
N THR A 392 -1.33 25.97 -25.14
CA THR A 392 0.00 25.62 -25.65
C THR A 392 0.12 25.72 -27.19
N GLY A 393 -1.01 25.86 -27.89
CA GLY A 393 -1.07 25.90 -29.35
C GLY A 393 -0.71 24.58 -30.04
N LEU A 394 -0.51 23.50 -29.28
CA LEU A 394 -0.21 22.18 -29.81
C LEU A 394 -1.53 21.46 -30.06
N TRP A 395 -2.01 21.57 -31.30
CA TRP A 395 -2.90 20.57 -31.86
C TRP A 395 -2.06 19.40 -32.34
N SER A 396 -2.46 18.18 -31.99
CA SER A 396 -1.99 16.96 -32.66
C SER A 396 -2.46 16.91 -34.09
#